data_AF-A0A2I0NCL6-F1
#
_entry.id   AF-A0A2I0NCL6-F1
#
_cell.length_a   1.000
_cell.length_b   1.000
_cell.length_c   1.000
_cell.angle_alpha   90.00
_cell.angle_beta   90.00
_cell.angle_gamma   90.00
#
_symmetry.space_group_name_H-M   'P 1'
#
loop_
_entity.id
_entity.type
_entity.pdbx_description
1 polymer ?
#
loop_
_entity_poly.entity_id
_entity_poly.type
_entity_poly.pdbx_seq_one_letter_code
_entity_poly.pdbx_strand_id
1 'polypeptide(L)'
;GQIQESLPYLRKIQRWAQEDNNRGLLQEVYHKLGIYYYYQNENKLARENFLLELNEALKSPETNQQKLSQAYFSLASAYFFESNYKDSLPMYDQALLYMDQQQFPLEYLQIVGMRSWVFLLQGDFDEARQAVLIIERYLAAPTAPPDLLLLSVLYHQISYYYSYSERDPEKALSHALKSHELASQTSFSLFQFSSLCSQLKAYIALRKYDHAIEIGRKAIKMAEREHISISLHLVYAFLIEAFLLTGQYQEAAHIARKALSHPQKIYPKSTILDFYLALALEAQFLGNFAEAENWIQKGYSQFSKHPSPYTGYIILSFYAKISEKTHPARSALLKKRLEKELQNRPQLFFLVGKSRLILQRLFAKEDSLKIPALPSQELQFKNTLQLEQIIATSQLIASILDIDRLLPAIIQKTLEVTGAQAGCLLLLNRQKGTEEEIYYPHSFPIHFSLDFMQKKLSQETKGFVYPGKEDAPQEESEVSYLISPLRFENQLKGILILQTSLLSGLFEATDLELLNVFTSQAAISL
;
A
#
# COMPACT_ATOMS: atom_id res chain seq x y z
N GLY A 1 27.62 13.95 -1.87
CA GLY A 1 26.91 14.61 -2.98
C GLY A 1 27.48 14.22 -4.33
N GLN A 2 28.79 14.39 -4.55
CA GLN A 2 29.45 14.18 -5.84
C GLN A 2 29.80 12.70 -6.12
N ILE A 3 28.78 11.84 -6.22
CA ILE A 3 28.98 10.40 -6.41
C ILE A 3 29.77 10.13 -7.71
N GLN A 4 29.48 10.83 -8.81
CA GLN A 4 30.14 10.63 -10.10
C GLN A 4 31.65 10.90 -10.06
N GLU A 5 32.05 11.95 -9.35
CA GLU A 5 33.45 12.36 -9.26
C GLU A 5 34.29 11.40 -8.41
N SER A 6 33.64 10.57 -7.57
CA SER A 6 34.34 9.64 -6.68
C SER A 6 34.98 8.45 -7.41
N LEU A 7 34.43 8.02 -8.56
CA LEU A 7 34.84 6.78 -9.21
C LEU A 7 36.34 6.73 -9.58
N PRO A 8 36.94 7.76 -10.21
CA PRO A 8 38.37 7.75 -10.52
C PRO A 8 39.26 7.58 -9.28
N TYR A 9 38.89 8.21 -8.16
CA TYR A 9 39.63 8.11 -6.90
C TYR A 9 39.49 6.72 -6.28
N LEU A 10 38.27 6.16 -6.25
CA LEU A 10 38.03 4.80 -5.77
C LEU A 10 38.82 3.77 -6.59
N ARG A 11 38.88 3.92 -7.92
CA ARG A 11 39.69 3.06 -8.79
C ARG A 11 41.20 3.23 -8.60
N LYS A 12 41.66 4.41 -8.20
CA LYS A 12 43.06 4.64 -7.84
C LYS A 12 43.42 3.95 -6.52
N ILE A 13 42.58 4.12 -5.49
CA ILE A 13 42.72 3.47 -4.19
C ILE A 13 42.68 1.95 -4.35
N GLN A 14 41.78 1.42 -5.17
CA GLN A 14 41.69 0.00 -5.45
C GLN A 14 43.00 -0.56 -6.00
N ARG A 15 43.61 0.11 -6.99
CA ARG A 15 44.89 -0.33 -7.57
C ARG A 15 46.00 -0.35 -6.54
N TRP A 16 46.15 0.71 -5.75
CA TRP A 16 47.14 0.76 -4.66
C TRP A 16 46.93 -0.33 -3.62
N ALA A 17 45.68 -0.55 -3.21
CA ALA A 17 45.35 -1.60 -2.25
C ALA A 17 45.66 -3.01 -2.79
N GLN A 18 45.50 -3.23 -4.10
CA GLN A 18 45.88 -4.48 -4.77
C GLN A 18 47.39 -4.65 -4.85
N GLU A 19 48.13 -3.60 -5.22
CA GLU A 19 49.59 -3.59 -5.31
C GLU A 19 50.24 -3.87 -3.94
N ASP A 20 49.70 -3.28 -2.87
CA ASP A 20 50.19 -3.42 -1.51
C ASP A 20 49.65 -4.66 -0.77
N ASN A 21 48.78 -5.46 -1.41
CA ASN A 21 48.03 -6.56 -0.77
C ASN A 21 47.30 -6.15 0.52
N ASN A 22 46.83 -4.91 0.60
CA ASN A 22 46.17 -4.37 1.78
C ASN A 22 44.69 -4.78 1.81
N ARG A 23 44.39 -5.90 2.48
CA ARG A 23 43.04 -6.48 2.55
C ARG A 23 42.00 -5.56 3.20
N GLY A 24 42.36 -4.86 4.29
CA GLY A 24 41.45 -3.93 4.96
C GLY A 24 41.04 -2.79 4.03
N LEU A 25 42.00 -2.22 3.30
CA LEU A 25 41.71 -1.18 2.31
C LEU A 25 40.93 -1.71 1.10
N LEU A 26 41.20 -2.96 0.68
CA LEU A 26 40.41 -3.64 -0.36
C LEU A 26 38.96 -3.81 0.06
N GLN A 27 38.69 -4.23 1.29
CA GLN A 27 37.33 -4.33 1.83
C GLN A 27 36.61 -2.98 1.74
N GLU A 28 37.23 -1.90 2.23
CA GLU A 28 36.63 -0.57 2.22
C GLU A 28 36.39 -0.04 0.81
N VAL A 29 37.34 -0.21 -0.11
CA VAL A 29 37.17 0.29 -1.48
C VAL A 29 36.11 -0.49 -2.25
N TYR A 30 36.02 -1.82 -2.05
CA TYR A 30 34.94 -2.62 -2.62
C TYR A 30 33.58 -2.19 -2.09
N HIS A 31 33.46 -1.93 -0.78
CA HIS A 31 32.23 -1.40 -0.20
C HIS A 31 31.80 -0.07 -0.86
N LYS A 32 32.75 0.88 -0.99
CA LYS A 32 32.46 2.20 -1.60
C LYS A 32 32.15 2.11 -3.10
N LEU A 33 32.84 1.24 -3.85
CA LEU A 33 32.52 0.96 -5.25
C LEU A 33 31.14 0.32 -5.38
N GLY A 34 30.78 -0.59 -4.48
CA GLY A 34 29.45 -1.18 -4.39
C GLY A 34 28.37 -0.12 -4.21
N ILE A 35 28.52 0.78 -3.22
CA ILE A 35 27.62 1.92 -2.99
C ILE A 35 27.55 2.84 -4.21
N TYR A 36 28.69 3.14 -4.84
CA TYR A 36 28.73 3.95 -6.06
C TYR A 36 27.82 3.34 -7.13
N TYR A 37 28.04 2.08 -7.49
CA TYR A 37 27.25 1.40 -8.52
C TYR A 37 25.79 1.23 -8.12
N TYR A 38 25.52 1.01 -6.84
CA TYR A 38 24.17 0.93 -6.29
C TYR A 38 23.39 2.23 -6.52
N TYR A 39 23.98 3.38 -6.19
CA TYR A 39 23.35 4.69 -6.43
C TYR A 39 23.24 5.07 -7.92
N GLN A 40 24.12 4.53 -8.77
CA GLN A 40 23.99 4.62 -10.24
C GLN A 40 22.95 3.67 -10.83
N ASN A 41 22.27 2.90 -9.99
CA ASN A 41 21.32 1.86 -10.40
C ASN A 41 21.96 0.75 -11.25
N GLU A 42 23.27 0.55 -11.13
CA GLU A 42 24.07 -0.51 -11.76
C GLU A 42 24.18 -1.72 -10.81
N ASN A 43 23.02 -2.27 -10.40
CA ASN A 43 22.92 -3.24 -9.31
C ASN A 43 23.75 -4.52 -9.49
N LYS A 44 23.96 -4.98 -10.74
CA LYS A 44 24.84 -6.12 -11.00
C LYS A 44 26.28 -5.85 -10.55
N LEU A 45 26.83 -4.68 -10.92
CA LEU A 45 28.18 -4.27 -10.52
C LEU A 45 28.23 -3.97 -9.02
N ALA A 46 27.17 -3.40 -8.45
CA ALA A 46 27.06 -3.20 -7.01
C ALA A 46 27.20 -4.54 -6.26
N ARG A 47 26.40 -5.55 -6.66
CA ARG A 47 26.44 -6.90 -6.10
C ARG A 47 27.82 -7.53 -6.21
N GLU A 48 28.45 -7.44 -7.39
CA GLU A 48 29.81 -7.97 -7.60
C GLU A 48 30.83 -7.35 -6.64
N ASN A 49 30.76 -6.03 -6.40
CA ASN A 49 31.65 -5.37 -5.44
C ASN A 49 31.30 -5.73 -3.98
N PHE A 50 30.02 -5.83 -3.61
CA PHE A 50 29.64 -6.28 -2.26
C PHE A 50 30.05 -7.74 -1.99
N LEU A 51 30.05 -8.60 -3.01
CA LEU A 51 30.61 -9.96 -2.90
C LEU A 51 32.12 -9.93 -2.67
N LEU A 52 32.86 -9.06 -3.37
CA LEU A 52 34.30 -8.88 -3.14
C LEU A 52 34.58 -8.33 -1.74
N GLU A 53 33.82 -7.34 -1.29
CA GLU A 53 33.86 -6.83 0.09
C GLU A 53 33.67 -7.96 1.11
N LEU A 54 32.59 -8.73 0.97
CA LEU A 54 32.29 -9.82 1.91
C LEU A 54 33.39 -10.88 1.91
N ASN A 55 33.93 -11.23 0.74
CA ASN A 55 35.02 -12.20 0.63
C ASN A 55 36.31 -11.72 1.32
N GLU A 56 36.64 -10.44 1.25
CA GLU A 56 37.77 -9.87 1.98
C GLU A 56 37.47 -9.78 3.48
N ALA A 57 36.24 -9.38 3.84
CA ALA A 57 35.79 -9.30 5.23
C ALA A 57 35.93 -10.65 5.96
N LEU A 58 35.51 -11.74 5.32
CA LEU A 58 35.59 -13.11 5.88
C LEU A 58 37.02 -13.63 6.03
N LYS A 59 37.99 -13.10 5.28
CA LYS A 59 39.40 -13.51 5.31
C LYS A 59 40.27 -12.62 6.18
N SER A 60 39.76 -11.48 6.64
CA SER A 60 40.52 -10.51 7.41
C SER A 60 40.31 -10.73 8.91
N PRO A 61 41.39 -10.95 9.70
CA PRO A 61 41.28 -11.10 11.15
C PRO A 61 40.87 -9.78 11.85
N GLU A 62 40.94 -8.65 11.16
CA GLU A 62 40.56 -7.33 11.67
C GLU A 62 39.06 -7.01 11.47
N THR A 63 38.32 -7.88 10.79
CA THR A 63 36.88 -7.69 10.58
C THR A 63 36.13 -7.97 11.87
N ASN A 64 35.48 -6.94 12.41
CA ASN A 64 34.54 -7.09 13.51
C ASN A 64 33.14 -7.53 13.01
N GLN A 65 32.28 -7.96 13.95
CA GLN A 65 30.93 -8.42 13.63
C GLN A 65 30.09 -7.33 12.93
N GLN A 66 30.22 -6.08 13.34
CA GLN A 66 29.50 -4.96 12.72
C GLN A 66 29.84 -4.79 11.23
N LYS A 67 31.13 -4.82 10.86
CA LYS A 67 31.56 -4.74 9.45
C LYS A 67 31.03 -5.93 8.64
N LEU A 68 31.01 -7.12 9.24
CA LEU A 68 30.46 -8.31 8.59
C LEU A 68 28.94 -8.18 8.39
N SER A 69 28.21 -7.68 9.38
CA SER A 69 26.79 -7.36 9.27
C SER A 69 26.51 -6.37 8.12
N GLN A 70 27.30 -5.31 8.02
CA GLN A 70 27.16 -4.30 6.96
C GLN A 70 27.42 -4.86 5.55
N ALA A 71 28.42 -5.73 5.40
CA ALA A 71 28.71 -6.39 4.14
C ALA A 71 27.54 -7.29 3.70
N TYR A 72 27.00 -8.09 4.62
CA TYR A 72 25.81 -8.90 4.36
C TYR A 72 24.58 -8.06 4.03
N PHE A 73 24.33 -6.97 4.75
CA PHE A 73 23.21 -6.06 4.50
C PHE A 73 23.28 -5.41 3.11
N SER A 74 24.47 -4.98 2.70
CA SER A 74 24.70 -4.34 1.41
C SER A 74 24.50 -5.34 0.25
N LEU A 75 25.00 -6.57 0.43
CA LEU A 75 24.76 -7.66 -0.51
C LEU A 75 23.27 -8.05 -0.59
N ALA A 76 22.59 -8.15 0.54
CA ALA A 76 21.16 -8.43 0.62
C ALA A 76 20.33 -7.39 -0.13
N SER A 77 20.68 -6.10 0.04
CA SER A 77 20.05 -4.98 -0.66
C SER A 77 20.25 -5.06 -2.16
N ALA A 78 21.45 -5.39 -2.65
CA ALA A 78 21.68 -5.56 -4.08
C ALA A 78 20.84 -6.71 -4.66
N TYR A 79 20.74 -7.86 -3.98
CA TYR A 79 19.84 -8.95 -4.40
C TYR A 79 18.37 -8.53 -4.39
N PHE A 80 17.93 -7.75 -3.41
CA PHE A 80 16.55 -7.25 -3.34
C PHE A 80 16.21 -6.40 -4.57
N PHE A 81 17.08 -5.46 -4.97
CA PHE A 81 16.85 -4.63 -6.15
C PHE A 81 16.88 -5.45 -7.43
N GLU A 82 17.65 -6.52 -7.50
CA GLU A 82 17.55 -7.48 -8.61
C GLU A 82 16.27 -8.34 -8.58
N SER A 83 15.41 -8.16 -7.58
CA SER A 83 14.24 -9.00 -7.30
C SER A 83 14.60 -10.48 -7.09
N ASN A 84 15.82 -10.75 -6.64
CA ASN A 84 16.28 -12.07 -6.24
C ASN A 84 16.03 -12.27 -4.73
N TYR A 85 14.75 -12.42 -4.37
CA TYR A 85 14.33 -12.54 -2.98
C TYR A 85 14.86 -13.81 -2.30
N LYS A 86 15.05 -14.89 -3.07
CA LYS A 86 15.59 -16.16 -2.58
C LYS A 86 17.00 -15.99 -2.00
N ASP A 87 17.85 -15.23 -2.67
CA ASP A 87 19.23 -15.00 -2.22
C ASP A 87 19.32 -13.76 -1.30
N SER A 88 18.39 -12.81 -1.40
CA SER A 88 18.33 -11.63 -0.53
C SER A 88 18.01 -11.98 0.93
N LEU A 89 17.02 -12.83 1.17
CA LEU A 89 16.53 -13.12 2.53
C LEU A 89 17.59 -13.75 3.45
N PRO A 90 18.35 -14.79 3.03
CA PRO A 90 19.41 -15.37 3.86
C PRO A 90 20.52 -14.36 4.18
N MET A 91 20.80 -13.40 3.28
CA MET A 91 21.81 -12.38 3.53
C MET A 91 21.33 -11.36 4.57
N TYR A 92 20.05 -10.99 4.58
CA TYR A 92 19.49 -10.21 5.69
C TYR A 92 19.53 -10.98 7.01
N ASP A 93 19.26 -12.29 7.01
CA ASP A 93 19.36 -13.12 8.22
C ASP A 93 20.79 -13.14 8.77
N GLN A 94 21.80 -13.26 7.91
CA GLN A 94 23.20 -13.14 8.32
C GLN A 94 23.54 -11.73 8.82
N ALA A 95 23.03 -10.67 8.18
CA ALA A 95 23.25 -9.32 8.65
C ALA A 95 22.70 -9.11 10.07
N LEU A 96 21.49 -9.63 10.36
CA LEU A 96 20.90 -9.57 11.70
C LEU A 96 21.69 -10.39 12.72
N LEU A 97 22.20 -11.57 12.33
CA LEU A 97 22.99 -12.45 13.21
C LEU A 97 24.25 -11.76 13.74
N TYR A 98 24.94 -10.99 12.89
CA TYR A 98 26.17 -10.28 13.25
C TYR A 98 25.96 -8.87 13.81
N MET A 99 24.71 -8.37 13.82
CA MET A 99 24.43 -7.03 14.33
C MET A 99 24.24 -7.04 15.84
N ASP A 100 25.04 -6.25 16.56
CA ASP A 100 24.80 -5.99 17.97
C ASP A 100 23.62 -5.02 18.12
N GLN A 101 22.44 -5.56 18.40
CA GLN A 101 21.21 -4.79 18.57
C GLN A 101 21.22 -3.85 19.79
N GLN A 102 22.06 -4.09 20.79
CA GLN A 102 22.14 -3.21 21.98
C GLN A 102 23.03 -2.01 21.68
N GLN A 103 24.13 -2.24 20.97
CA GLN A 103 25.07 -1.19 20.60
C GLN A 103 24.57 -0.35 19.40
N PHE A 104 23.93 -0.99 18.41
CA PHE A 104 23.50 -0.37 17.15
C PHE A 104 22.01 -0.63 16.86
N PRO A 105 21.10 -0.15 17.72
CA PRO A 105 19.68 -0.47 17.61
C PRO A 105 19.04 0.07 16.32
N LEU A 106 19.44 1.24 15.84
CA LEU A 106 18.83 1.85 14.65
C LEU A 106 19.24 1.11 13.37
N GLU A 107 20.51 0.73 13.25
CA GLU A 107 21.02 -0.06 12.13
C GLU A 107 20.42 -1.47 12.14
N TYR A 108 20.30 -2.09 13.32
CA TYR A 108 19.55 -3.34 13.47
C TYR A 108 18.11 -3.20 12.93
N LEU A 109 17.39 -2.16 13.35
CA LEU A 109 16.02 -1.92 12.90
C LEU A 109 15.92 -1.60 11.41
N GLN A 110 16.93 -0.92 10.84
CA GLN A 110 17.01 -0.71 9.39
C GLN A 110 17.06 -2.04 8.64
N ILE A 111 17.87 -3.00 9.12
CA ILE A 111 17.97 -4.34 8.52
C ILE A 111 16.64 -5.08 8.66
N VAL A 112 16.01 -5.03 9.85
CA VAL A 112 14.68 -5.61 10.10
C VAL A 112 13.64 -5.06 9.12
N GLY A 113 13.61 -3.75 8.92
CA GLY A 113 12.68 -3.11 7.99
C GLY A 113 12.94 -3.43 6.53
N MET A 114 14.19 -3.47 6.07
CA MET A 114 14.52 -3.86 4.69
C MET A 114 14.16 -5.33 4.42
N ARG A 115 14.41 -6.21 5.39
CA ARG A 115 13.97 -7.62 5.34
C ARG A 115 12.46 -7.74 5.25
N SER A 116 11.71 -6.88 5.95
CA SER A 116 10.23 -6.86 5.89
C SER A 116 9.70 -6.61 4.48
N TRP A 117 10.41 -5.85 3.65
CA TRP A 117 10.01 -5.60 2.27
C TRP A 117 10.13 -6.84 1.40
N VAL A 118 11.09 -7.72 1.70
CA VAL A 118 11.21 -9.02 1.00
C VAL A 118 9.95 -9.84 1.24
N PHE A 119 9.55 -9.99 2.51
CA PHE A 119 8.32 -10.70 2.89
C PHE A 119 7.08 -10.07 2.21
N LEU A 120 6.98 -8.74 2.26
CA LEU A 120 5.88 -8.00 1.65
C LEU A 120 5.74 -8.31 0.15
N LEU A 121 6.83 -8.26 -0.61
CA LEU A 121 6.83 -8.51 -2.05
C LEU A 121 6.66 -10.01 -2.38
N GLN A 122 6.95 -10.90 -1.42
CA GLN A 122 6.66 -12.33 -1.49
C GLN A 122 5.22 -12.68 -1.04
N GLY A 123 4.47 -11.72 -0.48
CA GLY A 123 3.09 -11.92 -0.02
C GLY A 123 2.96 -12.43 1.42
N ASP A 124 4.06 -12.43 2.17
CA ASP A 124 4.17 -12.90 3.55
C ASP A 124 3.94 -11.70 4.50
N PHE A 125 2.70 -11.18 4.49
CA PHE A 125 2.36 -9.92 5.17
C PHE A 125 2.47 -9.99 6.69
N ASP A 126 2.26 -11.15 7.30
CA ASP A 126 2.29 -11.25 8.75
C ASP A 126 3.72 -11.23 9.28
N GLU A 127 4.67 -11.84 8.58
CA GLU A 127 6.11 -11.73 8.83
C GLU A 127 6.59 -10.29 8.65
N ALA A 128 6.14 -9.61 7.58
CA ALA A 128 6.43 -8.20 7.38
C ALA A 128 5.85 -7.34 8.52
N ARG A 129 4.65 -7.67 9.00
CA ARG A 129 4.01 -6.98 10.13
C ARG A 129 4.81 -7.12 11.41
N GLN A 130 5.32 -8.31 11.73
CA GLN A 130 6.09 -8.52 12.95
C GLN A 130 7.33 -7.62 12.98
N ALA A 131 8.03 -7.51 11.84
CA ALA A 131 9.17 -6.60 11.70
C ALA A 131 8.76 -5.13 11.94
N VAL A 132 7.65 -4.67 11.34
CA VAL A 132 7.14 -3.31 11.53
C VAL A 132 6.74 -3.03 12.98
N LEU A 133 6.08 -3.98 13.66
CA LEU A 133 5.72 -3.84 15.07
C LEU A 133 6.93 -3.76 16.00
N ILE A 134 8.08 -4.34 15.63
CA ILE A 134 9.34 -4.15 16.38
C ILE A 134 9.82 -2.70 16.23
N ILE A 135 9.83 -2.17 15.01
CA ILE A 135 10.23 -0.78 14.74
C ILE A 135 9.31 0.21 15.47
N GLU A 136 8.00 0.01 15.42
CA GLU A 136 7.04 0.89 16.09
C GLU A 136 7.18 0.91 17.61
N ARG A 137 7.42 -0.25 18.23
CA ARG A 137 7.67 -0.34 19.66
C ARG A 137 8.91 0.43 20.07
N TYR A 138 9.96 0.39 19.24
CA TYR A 138 11.16 1.17 19.48
C TYR A 138 10.90 2.68 19.37
N LEU A 139 10.19 3.11 18.32
CA LEU A 139 9.87 4.53 18.10
C LEU A 139 8.92 5.12 19.15
N ALA A 140 8.09 4.29 19.80
CA ALA A 140 7.22 4.71 20.90
C ALA A 140 7.97 4.90 22.24
N ALA A 141 9.22 4.43 22.34
CA ALA A 141 10.00 4.56 23.57
C ALA A 141 10.47 6.02 23.78
N PRO A 142 10.43 6.56 25.02
CA PRO A 142 10.86 7.94 25.32
C PRO A 142 12.33 8.25 25.02
N THR A 143 13.13 7.24 24.70
CA THR A 143 14.58 7.29 24.53
C THR A 143 15.02 7.20 23.06
N ALA A 144 14.11 7.42 22.10
CA ALA A 144 14.46 7.36 20.68
C ALA A 144 15.67 8.29 20.38
N PRO A 145 16.77 7.78 19.80
CA PRO A 145 17.98 8.59 19.55
C PRO A 145 17.72 9.69 18.52
N PRO A 146 18.50 10.78 18.52
CA PRO A 146 18.30 11.92 17.63
C PRO A 146 18.80 11.72 16.19
N ASP A 147 19.15 10.50 15.76
CA ASP A 147 19.62 10.27 14.38
C ASP A 147 18.46 10.43 13.38
N LEU A 148 18.28 11.68 12.91
CA LEU A 148 17.21 12.07 11.99
C LEU A 148 17.22 11.24 10.71
N LEU A 149 18.40 10.83 10.25
CA LEU A 149 18.55 10.07 9.01
C LEU A 149 17.96 8.67 9.20
N LEU A 150 18.44 7.93 10.20
CA LEU A 150 17.95 6.58 10.46
C LEU A 150 16.47 6.59 10.91
N LEU A 151 16.05 7.56 11.71
CA LEU A 151 14.62 7.72 12.05
C LEU A 151 13.76 7.93 10.79
N SER A 152 14.20 8.75 9.83
CA SER A 152 13.47 8.95 8.58
C SER A 152 13.31 7.65 7.78
N VAL A 153 14.33 6.78 7.81
CA VAL A 153 14.31 5.45 7.18
C VAL A 153 13.31 4.52 7.88
N LEU A 154 13.30 4.48 9.21
CA LEU A 154 12.37 3.65 9.97
C LEU A 154 10.90 4.05 9.69
N TYR A 155 10.59 5.35 9.69
CA TYR A 155 9.26 5.84 9.34
C TYR A 155 8.88 5.51 7.88
N HIS A 156 9.84 5.62 6.95
CA HIS A 156 9.65 5.22 5.56
C HIS A 156 9.29 3.73 5.45
N GLN A 157 9.98 2.85 6.20
CA GLN A 157 9.74 1.41 6.18
C GLN A 157 8.36 1.04 6.74
N ILE A 158 7.92 1.68 7.84
CA ILE A 158 6.58 1.48 8.41
C ILE A 158 5.52 1.92 7.39
N SER A 159 5.68 3.11 6.81
CA SER A 159 4.78 3.63 5.79
C SER A 159 4.66 2.69 4.58
N TYR A 160 5.78 2.14 4.12
CA TYR A 160 5.82 1.23 2.99
C TYR A 160 4.97 -0.03 3.24
N TYR A 161 5.10 -0.66 4.42
CA TYR A 161 4.30 -1.82 4.80
C TYR A 161 2.79 -1.51 4.80
N TYR A 162 2.37 -0.44 5.48
CA TYR A 162 0.95 -0.11 5.56
C TYR A 162 0.36 0.30 4.21
N SER A 163 1.16 0.97 3.36
CA SER A 163 0.71 1.35 2.02
C SER A 163 0.55 0.15 1.09
N TYR A 164 1.41 -0.86 1.21
CA TYR A 164 1.33 -2.06 0.35
C TYR A 164 0.28 -3.06 0.83
N SER A 165 0.15 -3.21 2.15
CA SER A 165 -0.83 -4.12 2.76
C SER A 165 -2.25 -3.56 2.79
N GLU A 166 -2.39 -2.24 2.63
CA GLU A 166 -3.67 -1.50 2.72
C GLU A 166 -4.44 -1.74 4.02
N ARG A 167 -3.75 -2.20 5.08
CA ARG A 167 -4.37 -2.47 6.39
C ARG A 167 -4.69 -1.20 7.17
N ASP A 168 -3.88 -0.14 6.98
CA ASP A 168 -4.06 1.16 7.64
C ASP A 168 -3.44 2.29 6.78
N PRO A 169 -4.12 2.71 5.69
CA PRO A 169 -3.61 3.72 4.77
C PRO A 169 -3.37 5.10 5.40
N GLU A 170 -4.16 5.47 6.41
CA GLU A 170 -4.02 6.71 7.17
C GLU A 170 -2.70 6.74 7.95
N LYS A 171 -2.41 5.65 8.69
CA LYS A 171 -1.14 5.48 9.38
C LYS A 171 0.03 5.42 8.40
N ALA A 172 -0.18 4.81 7.23
CA ALA A 172 0.81 4.81 6.16
C ALA A 172 1.21 6.25 5.74
N LEU A 173 0.23 7.12 5.55
CA LEU A 173 0.46 8.52 5.18
C LEU A 173 1.09 9.31 6.33
N SER A 174 0.60 9.13 7.56
CA SER A 174 1.17 9.79 8.75
C SER A 174 2.68 9.51 8.88
N HIS A 175 3.09 8.25 8.76
CA HIS A 175 4.51 7.89 8.79
C HIS A 175 5.27 8.35 7.55
N ALA A 176 4.65 8.38 6.36
CA ALA A 176 5.29 8.94 5.16
C ALA A 176 5.63 10.43 5.32
N LEU A 177 4.70 11.19 5.90
CA LEU A 177 4.88 12.61 6.18
C LEU A 177 5.95 12.81 7.26
N LYS A 178 5.95 12.01 8.32
CA LYS A 178 6.98 12.09 9.35
C LYS A 178 8.38 11.75 8.82
N SER A 179 8.48 10.73 7.97
CA SER A 179 9.72 10.41 7.25
C SER A 179 10.23 11.61 6.45
N HIS A 180 9.34 12.30 5.74
CA HIS A 180 9.70 13.46 4.93
C HIS A 180 10.12 14.67 5.78
N GLU A 181 9.41 14.94 6.88
CA GLU A 181 9.75 15.99 7.83
C GLU A 181 11.19 15.83 8.33
N LEU A 182 11.55 14.62 8.77
CA LEU A 182 12.90 14.31 9.25
C LEU A 182 13.95 14.35 8.14
N ALA A 183 13.66 13.74 6.99
CA ALA A 183 14.59 13.71 5.86
C ALA A 183 14.89 15.13 5.33
N SER A 184 13.90 16.03 5.36
CA SER A 184 14.04 17.43 4.92
C SER A 184 14.94 18.26 5.83
N GLN A 185 15.16 17.83 7.08
CA GLN A 185 16.10 18.44 8.01
C GLN A 185 17.55 17.98 7.78
N THR A 186 17.76 17.01 6.88
CA THR A 186 19.09 16.51 6.51
C THR A 186 19.55 17.07 5.16
N SER A 187 20.85 17.04 4.90
CA SER A 187 21.42 17.40 3.59
C SER A 187 21.40 16.26 2.57
N PHE A 188 20.77 15.12 2.88
CA PHE A 188 20.81 13.94 2.02
C PHE A 188 19.59 13.87 1.08
N SER A 189 19.73 14.42 -0.12
CA SER A 189 18.69 14.44 -1.17
C SER A 189 18.09 13.06 -1.47
N LEU A 190 18.87 11.97 -1.34
CA LEU A 190 18.37 10.61 -1.55
C LEU A 190 17.22 10.25 -0.59
N PHE A 191 17.35 10.54 0.70
CA PHE A 191 16.32 10.18 1.68
C PHE A 191 15.11 11.10 1.60
N GLN A 192 15.32 12.36 1.22
CA GLN A 192 14.23 13.27 0.86
C GLN A 192 13.44 12.69 -0.34
N PHE A 193 14.12 12.21 -1.37
CA PHE A 193 13.49 11.51 -2.49
C PHE A 193 12.77 10.22 -2.06
N SER A 194 13.40 9.37 -1.25
CA SER A 194 12.79 8.13 -0.74
C SER A 194 11.51 8.41 0.07
N SER A 195 11.48 9.48 0.86
CA SER A 195 10.29 9.87 1.63
C SER A 195 9.11 10.29 0.73
N LEU A 196 9.37 10.91 -0.43
CA LEU A 196 8.34 11.20 -1.44
C LEU A 196 7.81 9.91 -2.07
N CYS A 197 8.65 8.89 -2.24
CA CYS A 197 8.23 7.58 -2.74
C CYS A 197 7.22 6.90 -1.79
N SER A 198 7.45 6.96 -0.47
CA SER A 198 6.47 6.47 0.51
C SER A 198 5.18 7.29 0.52
N GLN A 199 5.26 8.63 0.40
CA GLN A 199 4.05 9.47 0.34
C GLN A 199 3.20 9.13 -0.89
N LEU A 200 3.84 8.99 -2.06
CA LEU A 200 3.18 8.58 -3.30
C LEU A 200 2.40 7.29 -3.09
N LYS A 201 3.03 6.25 -2.53
CA LYS A 201 2.38 4.96 -2.30
C LYS A 201 1.27 5.05 -1.25
N ALA A 202 1.45 5.84 -0.18
CA ALA A 202 0.43 6.05 0.84
C ALA A 202 -0.81 6.77 0.28
N TYR A 203 -0.63 7.79 -0.57
CA TYR A 203 -1.75 8.45 -1.24
C TYR A 203 -2.51 7.52 -2.19
N ILE A 204 -1.81 6.60 -2.88
CA ILE A 204 -2.46 5.55 -3.68
C ILE A 204 -3.31 4.64 -2.80
N ALA A 205 -2.78 4.18 -1.65
CA ALA A 205 -3.52 3.33 -0.71
C ALA A 205 -4.76 4.04 -0.15
N LEU A 206 -4.69 5.35 0.08
CA LEU A 206 -5.81 6.21 0.47
C LEU A 206 -6.76 6.56 -0.69
N ARG A 207 -6.50 6.07 -1.91
CA ARG A 207 -7.26 6.37 -3.13
C ARG A 207 -7.28 7.86 -3.49
N LYS A 208 -6.34 8.65 -2.98
CA LYS A 208 -6.15 10.08 -3.27
C LYS A 208 -5.24 10.24 -4.49
N TYR A 209 -5.71 9.78 -5.64
CA TYR A 209 -4.86 9.61 -6.83
C TYR A 209 -4.29 10.92 -7.39
N ASP A 210 -5.02 12.03 -7.31
CA ASP A 210 -4.52 13.32 -7.79
C ASP A 210 -3.31 13.80 -6.97
N HIS A 211 -3.39 13.65 -5.65
CA HIS A 211 -2.27 13.94 -4.74
C HIS A 211 -1.10 12.99 -5.00
N ALA A 212 -1.39 11.69 -5.20
CA ALA A 212 -0.36 10.72 -5.58
C ALA A 212 0.37 11.16 -6.86
N ILE A 213 -0.36 11.52 -7.91
CA ILE A 213 0.22 11.96 -9.19
C ILE A 213 1.08 13.22 -9.00
N GLU A 214 0.62 14.19 -8.22
CA GLU A 214 1.39 15.40 -7.91
C GLU A 214 2.72 15.05 -7.21
N ILE A 215 2.67 14.24 -6.16
CA ILE A 215 3.86 13.82 -5.40
C ILE A 215 4.82 13.02 -6.29
N GLY A 216 4.31 12.12 -7.13
CA GLY A 216 5.16 11.37 -8.05
C GLY A 216 5.84 12.27 -9.09
N ARG A 217 5.14 13.27 -9.64
CA ARG A 217 5.76 14.28 -10.53
C ARG A 217 6.82 15.10 -9.79
N LYS A 218 6.58 15.48 -8.53
CA LYS A 218 7.57 16.15 -7.68
C LYS A 218 8.81 15.28 -7.46
N ALA A 219 8.63 13.99 -7.17
CA ALA A 219 9.72 13.04 -6.98
C ALA A 219 10.57 12.87 -8.26
N ILE A 220 9.94 12.79 -9.44
CA ILE A 220 10.67 12.71 -10.72
C ILE A 220 11.51 13.98 -10.95
N LYS A 221 10.91 15.17 -10.80
CA LYS A 221 11.63 16.44 -10.97
C LYS A 221 12.83 16.54 -10.02
N MET A 222 12.65 16.09 -8.77
CA MET A 222 13.73 16.04 -7.79
C MET A 222 14.83 15.06 -8.23
N ALA A 223 14.46 13.86 -8.67
CA ALA A 223 15.43 12.88 -9.15
C ALA A 223 16.24 13.39 -10.34
N GLU A 224 15.61 14.10 -11.27
CA GLU A 224 16.28 14.73 -12.41
C GLU A 224 17.25 15.84 -11.96
N ARG A 225 16.82 16.72 -11.05
CA ARG A 225 17.64 17.83 -10.51
C ARG A 225 18.84 17.32 -9.71
N GLU A 226 18.65 16.30 -8.90
CA GLU A 226 19.66 15.76 -7.98
C GLU A 226 20.43 14.57 -8.58
N HIS A 227 20.17 14.22 -9.84
CA HIS A 227 20.75 13.07 -10.55
C HIS A 227 20.57 11.73 -9.81
N ILE A 228 19.41 11.52 -9.18
CA ILE A 228 19.08 10.30 -8.44
C ILE A 228 18.52 9.26 -9.43
N SER A 229 19.23 8.13 -9.57
CA SER A 229 18.81 7.03 -10.45
C SER A 229 18.22 5.85 -9.69
N ILE A 230 18.72 5.59 -8.48
CA ILE A 230 18.22 4.51 -7.64
C ILE A 230 16.74 4.73 -7.26
N SER A 231 15.96 3.65 -7.31
CA SER A 231 14.52 3.65 -6.97
C SER A 231 13.63 4.54 -7.85
N LEU A 232 14.14 5.22 -8.87
CA LEU A 232 13.33 6.02 -9.79
C LEU A 232 12.26 5.19 -10.51
N HIS A 233 12.57 3.94 -10.84
CA HIS A 233 11.60 3.03 -11.48
C HIS A 233 10.47 2.61 -10.54
N LEU A 234 10.65 2.64 -9.21
CA LEU A 234 9.54 2.45 -8.26
C LEU A 234 8.57 3.62 -8.34
N VAL A 235 9.07 4.85 -8.42
CA VAL A 235 8.23 6.04 -8.61
C VAL A 235 7.45 5.94 -9.91
N TYR A 236 8.08 5.50 -11.00
CA TYR A 236 7.39 5.23 -12.27
C TYR A 236 6.30 4.17 -12.14
N ALA A 237 6.58 3.05 -11.47
CA ALA A 237 5.59 1.99 -11.25
C ALA A 237 4.39 2.48 -10.42
N PHE A 238 4.62 3.25 -9.36
CA PHE A 238 3.54 3.80 -8.53
C PHE A 238 2.73 4.86 -9.27
N LEU A 239 3.37 5.72 -10.05
CA LEU A 239 2.65 6.66 -10.91
C LEU A 239 1.80 5.94 -11.96
N ILE A 240 2.32 4.87 -12.56
CA ILE A 240 1.56 4.01 -13.47
C ILE A 240 0.34 3.43 -12.75
N GLU A 241 0.48 2.91 -11.53
CA GLU A 241 -0.66 2.42 -10.74
C GLU A 241 -1.72 3.52 -10.55
N ALA A 242 -1.32 4.74 -10.18
CA ALA A 242 -2.23 5.87 -10.02
C ALA A 242 -2.92 6.27 -11.35
N PHE A 243 -2.19 6.30 -12.46
CA PHE A 243 -2.76 6.58 -13.78
C PHE A 243 -3.73 5.51 -14.24
N LEU A 244 -3.40 4.23 -14.05
CA LEU A 244 -4.29 3.12 -14.39
C LEU A 244 -5.58 3.15 -13.55
N LEU A 245 -5.48 3.44 -12.25
CA LEU A 245 -6.63 3.56 -11.35
C LEU A 245 -7.53 4.76 -11.70
N THR A 246 -6.99 5.79 -12.33
CA THR A 246 -7.74 6.95 -12.82
C THR A 246 -8.18 6.82 -14.28
N GLY A 247 -7.80 5.76 -14.98
CA GLY A 247 -8.15 5.52 -16.39
C GLY A 247 -7.27 6.29 -17.40
N GLN A 248 -6.17 6.88 -16.95
CA GLN A 248 -5.21 7.62 -17.79
C GLN A 248 -4.20 6.65 -18.45
N TYR A 249 -4.69 5.73 -19.29
CA TYR A 249 -3.88 4.64 -19.86
C TYR A 249 -2.71 5.11 -20.72
N GLN A 250 -2.91 6.17 -21.50
CA GLN A 250 -1.86 6.73 -22.36
C GLN A 250 -0.71 7.36 -21.56
N GLU A 251 -1.02 8.05 -20.46
CA GLU A 251 0.00 8.62 -19.56
C GLU A 251 0.81 7.50 -18.89
N ALA A 252 0.14 6.44 -18.43
CA ALA A 252 0.80 5.27 -17.88
C ALA A 252 1.76 4.62 -18.91
N ALA A 253 1.28 4.43 -20.15
CA ALA A 253 2.08 3.86 -21.22
C ALA A 253 3.24 4.76 -21.67
N HIS A 254 3.08 6.09 -21.63
CA HIS A 254 4.16 7.03 -21.90
C HIS A 254 5.34 6.84 -20.94
N ILE A 255 5.06 6.76 -19.63
CA ILE A 255 6.08 6.49 -18.61
C ILE A 255 6.72 5.12 -18.83
N ALA A 256 5.91 4.09 -19.11
CA ALA A 256 6.40 2.74 -19.38
C ALA A 256 7.35 2.69 -20.58
N ARG A 257 7.02 3.36 -21.69
CA ARG A 257 7.90 3.45 -22.88
C ARG A 257 9.20 4.18 -22.58
N LYS A 258 9.16 5.29 -21.83
CA LYS A 258 10.38 6.00 -21.39
C LYS A 258 11.30 5.06 -20.61
N ALA A 259 10.77 4.34 -19.62
CA ALA A 259 11.54 3.41 -18.79
C ALA A 259 12.10 2.21 -19.59
N LEU A 260 11.28 1.62 -20.46
CA LEU A 260 11.64 0.45 -21.27
C LEU A 260 12.62 0.75 -22.42
N SER A 261 13.01 2.00 -22.64
CA SER A 261 14.10 2.35 -23.57
C SER A 261 15.47 1.79 -23.14
N HIS A 262 15.66 1.53 -21.83
CA HIS A 262 16.89 1.01 -21.25
C HIS A 262 16.61 -0.13 -20.25
N PRO A 263 16.03 -1.26 -20.69
CA PRO A 263 15.45 -2.27 -19.80
C PRO A 263 16.47 -2.93 -18.85
N GLN A 264 17.74 -2.99 -19.26
CA GLN A 264 18.85 -3.49 -18.44
C GLN A 264 19.08 -2.65 -17.17
N LYS A 265 18.75 -1.35 -17.19
CA LYS A 265 18.90 -0.43 -16.07
C LYS A 265 17.67 -0.32 -15.17
N ILE A 266 16.59 -1.04 -15.47
CA ILE A 266 15.37 -1.03 -14.64
C ILE A 266 15.60 -1.82 -13.36
N TYR A 267 15.44 -1.15 -12.22
CA TYR A 267 15.48 -1.75 -10.88
C TYR A 267 14.53 -1.01 -9.91
N PRO A 268 13.80 -1.71 -9.03
CA PRO A 268 13.80 -3.17 -8.88
C PRO A 268 13.27 -3.90 -10.13
N LYS A 269 13.79 -5.10 -10.42
CA LYS A 269 13.44 -5.82 -11.66
C LYS A 269 11.96 -6.17 -11.75
N SER A 270 11.28 -6.32 -10.62
CA SER A 270 9.83 -6.54 -10.53
C SER A 270 9.00 -5.41 -11.15
N THR A 271 9.49 -4.16 -11.13
CA THR A 271 8.76 -2.98 -11.67
C THR A 271 8.51 -3.05 -13.18
N ILE A 272 9.26 -3.89 -13.90
CA ILE A 272 9.05 -4.12 -15.33
C ILE A 272 7.65 -4.70 -15.63
N LEU A 273 7.06 -5.42 -14.66
CA LEU A 273 5.72 -5.97 -14.78
C LEU A 273 4.68 -4.85 -14.88
N ASP A 274 4.80 -3.81 -14.07
CA ASP A 274 3.92 -2.64 -14.11
C ASP A 274 4.01 -1.91 -15.46
N PHE A 275 5.21 -1.87 -16.05
CA PHE A 275 5.42 -1.25 -17.36
C PHE A 275 4.77 -2.05 -18.49
N TYR A 276 4.92 -3.37 -18.48
CA TYR A 276 4.23 -4.22 -19.45
C TYR A 276 2.71 -4.18 -19.28
N LEU A 277 2.23 -4.09 -18.03
CA LEU A 277 0.80 -3.92 -17.75
C LEU A 277 0.28 -2.61 -18.35
N ALA A 278 0.97 -1.49 -18.14
CA ALA A 278 0.56 -0.19 -18.70
C ALA A 278 0.43 -0.23 -20.23
N LEU A 279 1.40 -0.82 -20.92
CA LEU A 279 1.36 -0.98 -22.38
C LEU A 279 0.23 -1.91 -22.84
N ALA A 280 0.00 -3.01 -22.11
CA ALA A 280 -1.09 -3.93 -22.43
C ALA A 280 -2.46 -3.26 -22.30
N LEU A 281 -2.68 -2.48 -21.23
CA LEU A 281 -3.95 -1.81 -20.98
C LEU A 281 -4.20 -0.62 -21.90
N GLU A 282 -3.15 0.12 -22.29
CA GLU A 282 -3.28 1.12 -23.35
C GLU A 282 -3.65 0.47 -24.69
N ALA A 283 -2.95 -0.60 -25.10
CA ALA A 283 -3.26 -1.30 -26.34
C ALA A 283 -4.70 -1.85 -26.33
N GLN A 284 -5.13 -2.41 -25.19
CA GLN A 284 -6.51 -2.85 -24.99
C GLN A 284 -7.51 -1.68 -25.12
N PHE A 285 -7.21 -0.55 -24.49
CA PHE A 285 -8.04 0.67 -24.55
C PHE A 285 -8.17 1.22 -25.98
N LEU A 286 -7.10 1.14 -26.78
CA LEU A 286 -7.08 1.54 -28.19
C LEU A 286 -7.67 0.49 -29.14
N GLY A 287 -8.12 -0.66 -28.64
CA GLY A 287 -8.66 -1.76 -29.44
C GLY A 287 -7.60 -2.59 -30.17
N ASN A 288 -6.31 -2.42 -29.87
CA ASN A 288 -5.23 -3.23 -30.42
C ASN A 288 -5.02 -4.52 -29.60
N PHE A 289 -5.96 -5.46 -29.71
CA PHE A 289 -6.00 -6.68 -28.90
C PHE A 289 -4.77 -7.57 -29.05
N ALA A 290 -4.21 -7.67 -30.26
CA ALA A 290 -3.01 -8.48 -30.51
C ALA A 290 -1.78 -7.91 -29.80
N GLU A 291 -1.63 -6.58 -29.80
CA GLU A 291 -0.56 -5.91 -29.07
C GLU A 291 -0.76 -6.01 -27.55
N ALA A 292 -2.01 -5.85 -27.07
CA ALA A 292 -2.35 -6.03 -25.66
C ALA A 292 -1.94 -7.42 -25.15
N GLU A 293 -2.27 -8.46 -25.92
CA GLU A 293 -1.92 -9.84 -25.61
C GLU A 293 -0.40 -10.08 -25.61
N ASN A 294 0.33 -9.51 -26.57
CA ASN A 294 1.80 -9.60 -26.62
C ASN A 294 2.44 -8.97 -25.37
N TRP A 295 2.01 -7.77 -24.98
CA TRP A 295 2.56 -7.09 -23.80
C TRP A 295 2.27 -7.84 -22.50
N ILE A 296 1.02 -8.28 -22.29
CA ILE A 296 0.68 -8.99 -21.06
C ILE A 296 1.37 -10.38 -21.00
N GLN A 297 1.58 -11.04 -22.14
CA GLN A 297 2.35 -12.29 -22.22
C GLN A 297 3.82 -12.07 -21.84
N LYS A 298 4.45 -10.96 -22.26
CA LYS A 298 5.81 -10.60 -21.81
C LYS A 298 5.86 -10.41 -20.29
N GLY A 299 4.88 -9.72 -19.72
CA GLY A 299 4.71 -9.58 -18.27
C GLY A 299 4.61 -10.94 -17.57
N TYR A 300 3.73 -11.81 -18.06
CA TYR A 300 3.55 -13.15 -17.50
C TYR A 300 4.81 -14.03 -17.59
N SER A 301 5.53 -13.98 -18.71
CA SER A 301 6.81 -14.67 -18.89
C SER A 301 7.85 -14.18 -17.89
N GLN A 302 7.92 -12.86 -17.64
CA GLN A 302 8.86 -12.29 -16.69
C GLN A 302 8.51 -12.68 -15.25
N PHE A 303 7.24 -12.61 -14.87
CA PHE A 303 6.76 -13.06 -13.57
C PHE A 303 7.08 -14.55 -13.33
N SER A 304 6.96 -15.38 -14.37
CA SER A 304 7.28 -16.81 -14.27
C SER A 304 8.78 -17.08 -14.02
N LYS A 305 9.68 -16.18 -14.47
CA LYS A 305 11.13 -16.27 -14.22
C LYS A 305 11.52 -15.71 -12.85
N HIS A 306 10.89 -14.62 -12.44
CA HIS A 306 11.16 -13.92 -11.19
C HIS A 306 9.86 -13.69 -10.43
N PRO A 307 9.40 -14.68 -9.64
CA PRO A 307 8.14 -14.60 -8.92
C PRO A 307 8.14 -13.43 -7.93
N SER A 308 7.25 -12.48 -8.18
CA SER A 308 6.85 -11.43 -7.25
C SER A 308 5.33 -11.50 -7.12
N PRO A 309 4.80 -12.28 -6.15
CA PRO A 309 3.37 -12.53 -6.01
C PRO A 309 2.51 -11.26 -6.01
N TYR A 310 2.98 -10.17 -5.40
CA TYR A 310 2.26 -8.89 -5.34
C TYR A 310 1.86 -8.37 -6.75
N THR A 311 2.82 -8.13 -7.64
CA THR A 311 2.53 -7.63 -8.99
C THR A 311 2.16 -8.76 -9.96
N GLY A 312 2.67 -9.97 -9.73
CA GLY A 312 2.44 -11.13 -10.58
C GLY A 312 0.99 -11.59 -10.63
N TYR A 313 0.26 -11.54 -9.51
CA TYR A 313 -1.15 -11.92 -9.48
C TYR A 313 -2.05 -10.89 -10.18
N ILE A 314 -1.65 -9.61 -10.18
CA ILE A 314 -2.29 -8.57 -10.99
C ILE A 314 -2.12 -8.92 -12.48
N ILE A 315 -0.89 -9.23 -12.93
CA ILE A 315 -0.62 -9.67 -14.30
C ILE A 315 -1.44 -10.89 -14.70
N LEU A 316 -1.54 -11.90 -13.82
CA LEU A 316 -2.38 -13.09 -14.05
C LEU A 316 -3.84 -12.71 -14.27
N SER A 317 -4.39 -11.85 -13.42
CA SER A 317 -5.78 -11.37 -13.50
C SER A 317 -6.07 -10.67 -14.82
N PHE A 318 -5.20 -9.73 -15.22
CA PHE A 318 -5.35 -9.03 -16.50
C PHE A 318 -5.14 -9.96 -17.70
N TYR A 319 -4.17 -10.88 -17.64
CA TYR A 319 -3.94 -11.79 -18.75
C TYR A 319 -5.13 -12.72 -18.97
N ALA A 320 -5.72 -13.24 -17.88
CA ALA A 320 -6.95 -14.02 -17.95
C ALA A 320 -8.07 -13.23 -18.62
N LYS A 321 -8.25 -11.95 -18.27
CA LYS A 321 -9.31 -11.11 -18.83
C LYS A 321 -9.07 -10.75 -20.30
N ILE A 322 -7.86 -10.34 -20.67
CA ILE A 322 -7.49 -10.01 -22.06
C ILE A 322 -7.66 -11.24 -22.97
N SER A 323 -7.31 -12.44 -22.47
CA SER A 323 -7.43 -13.69 -23.23
C SER A 323 -8.86 -14.22 -23.35
N GLU A 324 -9.85 -13.62 -22.67
CA GLU A 324 -11.19 -14.22 -22.54
C GLU A 324 -11.91 -14.37 -23.89
N LYS A 325 -11.80 -13.36 -24.75
CA LYS A 325 -12.45 -13.36 -26.08
C LYS A 325 -11.63 -14.10 -27.15
N THR A 326 -10.29 -14.01 -27.09
CA THR A 326 -9.39 -14.53 -28.14
C THR A 326 -8.92 -15.97 -27.88
N HIS A 327 -8.72 -16.33 -26.62
CA HIS A 327 -8.15 -17.62 -26.20
C HIS A 327 -8.85 -18.15 -24.94
N PRO A 328 -10.14 -18.55 -25.02
CA PRO A 328 -10.97 -18.87 -23.85
C PRO A 328 -10.40 -20.02 -22.99
N ALA A 329 -9.81 -21.04 -23.62
CA ALA A 329 -9.16 -22.14 -22.88
C ALA A 329 -7.96 -21.67 -22.05
N ARG A 330 -7.16 -20.73 -22.57
CA ARG A 330 -6.05 -20.11 -21.83
C ARG A 330 -6.58 -19.25 -20.69
N SER A 331 -7.60 -18.44 -20.95
CA SER A 331 -8.27 -17.63 -19.93
C SER A 331 -8.72 -18.50 -18.75
N ALA A 332 -9.42 -19.60 -19.02
CA ALA A 332 -9.86 -20.54 -17.99
C ALA A 332 -8.70 -21.13 -17.17
N LEU A 333 -7.61 -21.52 -17.83
CA LEU A 333 -6.41 -22.03 -17.15
C LEU A 333 -5.76 -20.98 -16.24
N LEU A 334 -5.66 -19.73 -16.71
CA LEU A 334 -5.10 -18.62 -15.94
C LEU A 334 -5.97 -18.27 -14.73
N LYS A 335 -7.30 -18.25 -14.89
CA LYS A 335 -8.25 -18.04 -13.77
C LYS A 335 -8.11 -19.13 -12.73
N LYS A 336 -8.11 -20.41 -13.14
CA LYS A 336 -7.92 -21.55 -12.23
C LYS A 336 -6.59 -21.49 -11.50
N ARG A 337 -5.52 -21.07 -12.18
CA ARG A 337 -4.21 -20.86 -11.54
C ARG A 337 -4.30 -19.76 -10.49
N LEU A 338 -4.85 -18.60 -10.84
CA LEU A 338 -5.00 -17.47 -9.92
C LEU A 338 -5.83 -17.86 -8.68
N GLU A 339 -6.95 -18.54 -8.87
CA GLU A 339 -7.79 -19.05 -7.78
C GLU A 339 -7.01 -19.98 -6.83
N LYS A 340 -6.27 -20.95 -7.38
CA LYS A 340 -5.45 -21.86 -6.58
C LYS A 340 -4.37 -21.13 -5.77
N GLU A 341 -3.72 -20.14 -6.38
CA GLU A 341 -2.70 -19.34 -5.71
C GLU A 341 -3.29 -18.50 -4.56
N LEU A 342 -4.46 -17.89 -4.77
CA LEU A 342 -5.14 -17.08 -3.76
C LEU A 342 -5.77 -17.92 -2.65
N GLN A 343 -6.22 -19.14 -2.93
CA GLN A 343 -6.67 -20.09 -1.89
C GLN A 343 -5.57 -20.38 -0.87
N ASN A 344 -4.31 -20.49 -1.33
CA ASN A 344 -3.17 -20.70 -0.45
C ASN A 344 -2.70 -19.41 0.25
N ARG A 345 -3.16 -18.24 -0.22
CA ARG A 345 -2.68 -16.92 0.23
C ARG A 345 -3.83 -15.90 0.26
N PRO A 346 -4.85 -16.10 1.10
CA PRO A 346 -6.06 -15.28 1.09
C PRO A 346 -5.80 -13.80 1.38
N GLN A 347 -4.73 -13.48 2.12
CA GLN A 347 -4.30 -12.10 2.38
C GLN A 347 -3.95 -11.30 1.10
N LEU A 348 -3.78 -11.95 -0.05
CA LEU A 348 -3.51 -11.30 -1.34
C LEU A 348 -4.79 -10.97 -2.15
N PHE A 349 -5.99 -11.34 -1.68
CA PHE A 349 -7.24 -11.13 -2.43
C PHE A 349 -7.50 -9.66 -2.80
N PHE A 350 -7.09 -8.70 -1.96
CA PHE A 350 -7.30 -7.27 -2.23
C PHE A 350 -6.63 -6.80 -3.54
N LEU A 351 -5.55 -7.46 -3.98
CA LEU A 351 -4.87 -7.18 -5.24
C LEU A 351 -5.74 -7.49 -6.46
N VAL A 352 -6.59 -8.51 -6.36
CA VAL A 352 -7.61 -8.80 -7.38
C VAL A 352 -8.68 -7.72 -7.37
N GLY A 353 -9.06 -7.21 -6.19
CA GLY A 353 -9.96 -6.07 -6.07
C GLY A 353 -9.47 -4.84 -6.84
N LYS A 354 -8.18 -4.50 -6.72
CA LYS A 354 -7.57 -3.42 -7.53
C LYS A 354 -7.66 -3.69 -9.03
N SER A 355 -7.30 -4.91 -9.44
CA SER A 355 -7.36 -5.33 -10.84
C SER A 355 -8.77 -5.18 -11.39
N ARG A 356 -9.79 -5.58 -10.61
CA ARG A 356 -11.20 -5.46 -10.96
C ARG A 356 -11.62 -4.00 -11.18
N LEU A 357 -11.17 -3.08 -10.33
CA LEU A 357 -11.50 -1.65 -10.44
C LEU A 357 -10.95 -1.03 -11.73
N ILE A 358 -9.71 -1.36 -12.09
CA ILE A 358 -9.11 -0.93 -13.37
C ILE A 358 -9.85 -1.57 -14.55
N LEU A 359 -10.14 -2.89 -14.49
CA LEU A 359 -10.87 -3.59 -15.53
C LEU A 359 -12.28 -3.03 -15.74
N GLN A 360 -13.02 -2.73 -14.66
CA GLN A 360 -14.33 -2.10 -14.74
C GLN A 360 -14.27 -0.78 -15.51
N ARG A 361 -13.27 0.08 -15.22
CA ARG A 361 -13.08 1.34 -15.94
C ARG A 361 -12.71 1.12 -17.40
N LEU A 362 -11.82 0.16 -17.69
CA LEU A 362 -11.36 -0.14 -19.04
C LEU A 362 -12.49 -0.66 -19.92
N PHE A 363 -13.37 -1.50 -19.36
CA PHE A 363 -14.47 -2.15 -20.06
C PHE A 363 -15.83 -1.47 -19.85
N ALA A 364 -15.89 -0.31 -19.17
CA ALA A 364 -17.13 0.44 -18.93
C ALA A 364 -17.87 0.89 -20.21
N LYS A 365 -17.25 0.75 -21.40
CA LYS A 365 -17.88 1.00 -22.70
C LYS A 365 -18.37 -0.27 -23.42
N GLU A 366 -18.04 -1.46 -22.93
CA GLU A 366 -18.54 -2.74 -23.45
C GLU A 366 -19.59 -3.30 -22.48
N ASP A 367 -20.85 -2.94 -22.78
CA ASP A 367 -22.08 -3.49 -22.22
C ASP A 367 -22.39 -3.18 -20.75
N SER A 368 -23.58 -2.60 -20.57
CA SER A 368 -24.51 -2.87 -19.49
C SER A 368 -24.75 -4.39 -19.36
N LEU A 369 -23.75 -5.12 -18.86
CA LEU A 369 -23.83 -6.55 -18.64
C LEU A 369 -24.71 -6.83 -17.43
N LYS A 370 -25.89 -7.39 -17.72
CA LYS A 370 -26.69 -8.15 -16.76
C LYS A 370 -25.76 -9.14 -16.05
N ILE A 371 -25.62 -8.95 -14.76
CA ILE A 371 -24.85 -9.76 -13.83
C ILE A 371 -25.43 -11.19 -13.82
N PRO A 372 -24.67 -12.23 -14.18
CA PRO A 372 -24.98 -13.58 -13.74
C PRO A 372 -24.68 -13.64 -12.24
N ALA A 373 -25.65 -14.10 -11.44
CA ALA A 373 -25.52 -14.22 -10.00
C ALA A 373 -24.23 -14.95 -9.57
N LEU A 374 -23.60 -14.46 -8.50
CA LEU A 374 -22.38 -15.03 -7.91
C LEU A 374 -22.59 -16.51 -7.53
N PRO A 375 -21.56 -17.38 -7.67
CA PRO A 375 -21.60 -18.73 -7.13
C PRO A 375 -21.69 -18.70 -5.60
N SER A 376 -22.55 -19.55 -5.06
CA SER A 376 -22.98 -19.66 -3.65
C SER A 376 -21.88 -19.89 -2.60
N GLN A 377 -20.63 -20.12 -3.01
CA GLN A 377 -19.48 -20.26 -2.09
C GLN A 377 -18.80 -18.93 -1.74
N GLU A 378 -18.87 -17.90 -2.61
CA GLU A 378 -18.33 -16.56 -2.31
C GLU A 378 -19.20 -15.81 -1.29
N LEU A 379 -20.50 -16.11 -1.22
CA LEU A 379 -21.41 -15.57 -0.20
C LEU A 379 -21.00 -16.02 1.20
N GLN A 380 -20.49 -17.25 1.34
CA GLN A 380 -20.01 -17.75 2.63
C GLN A 380 -18.72 -17.07 3.07
N PHE A 381 -17.79 -16.76 2.15
CA PHE A 381 -16.50 -16.15 2.51
C PHE A 381 -16.62 -14.64 2.80
N LYS A 382 -17.43 -13.90 2.02
CA LYS A 382 -17.80 -12.51 2.34
C LYS A 382 -18.52 -12.45 3.69
N ASN A 383 -19.47 -13.37 3.93
CA ASN A 383 -20.16 -13.45 5.21
C ASN A 383 -19.23 -13.84 6.35
N THR A 384 -18.22 -14.70 6.16
CA THR A 384 -17.30 -15.11 7.24
C THR A 384 -16.35 -13.98 7.62
N LEU A 385 -15.76 -13.28 6.64
CA LEU A 385 -14.87 -12.15 6.92
C LEU A 385 -15.63 -10.94 7.50
N GLN A 386 -16.86 -10.68 6.98
CA GLN A 386 -17.75 -9.69 7.57
C GLN A 386 -18.23 -10.12 8.95
N LEU A 387 -18.55 -11.40 9.20
CA LEU A 387 -18.88 -11.90 10.54
C LEU A 387 -17.71 -11.79 11.50
N GLU A 388 -16.48 -12.11 11.08
CA GLU A 388 -15.29 -11.98 11.93
C GLU A 388 -15.04 -10.52 12.30
N GLN A 389 -15.19 -9.59 11.34
CA GLN A 389 -15.10 -8.15 11.60
C GLN A 389 -16.27 -7.66 12.48
N ILE A 390 -17.49 -8.17 12.27
CA ILE A 390 -18.67 -7.86 13.08
C ILE A 390 -18.47 -8.38 14.52
N ILE A 391 -17.99 -9.61 14.69
CA ILE A 391 -17.76 -10.23 16.00
C ILE A 391 -16.65 -9.50 16.74
N ALA A 392 -15.51 -9.24 16.10
CA ALA A 392 -14.39 -8.52 16.71
C ALA A 392 -14.79 -7.09 17.09
N THR A 393 -15.54 -6.40 16.23
CA THR A 393 -16.01 -5.04 16.51
C THR A 393 -17.11 -5.02 17.57
N SER A 394 -18.02 -5.98 17.55
CA SER A 394 -19.07 -6.15 18.56
C SER A 394 -18.50 -6.45 19.94
N GLN A 395 -17.48 -7.32 20.03
CA GLN A 395 -16.76 -7.58 21.28
C GLN A 395 -16.04 -6.33 21.80
N LEU A 396 -15.45 -5.54 20.90
CA LEU A 396 -14.78 -4.29 21.25
C LEU A 396 -15.77 -3.23 21.76
N ILE A 397 -16.91 -3.06 21.09
CA ILE A 397 -17.99 -2.15 21.52
C ILE A 397 -18.55 -2.60 22.87
N ALA A 398 -18.84 -3.89 23.05
CA ALA A 398 -19.31 -4.44 24.31
C ALA A 398 -18.31 -4.29 25.47
N SER A 399 -17.01 -4.13 25.17
CA SER A 399 -15.97 -3.92 26.18
C SER A 399 -15.86 -2.47 26.67
N ILE A 400 -16.49 -1.51 25.97
CA ILE A 400 -16.45 -0.09 26.32
C ILE A 400 -17.65 0.22 27.22
N LEU A 401 -17.41 0.29 28.52
CA LEU A 401 -18.43 0.62 29.54
C LEU A 401 -18.69 2.13 29.69
N ASP A 402 -17.82 2.96 29.11
CA ASP A 402 -17.87 4.41 29.20
C ASP A 402 -18.55 4.99 27.94
N ILE A 403 -19.72 5.58 28.12
CA ILE A 403 -20.56 6.11 27.04
C ILE A 403 -19.83 7.17 26.20
N ASP A 404 -18.99 7.99 26.84
CA ASP A 404 -18.24 9.07 26.18
C ASP A 404 -17.15 8.53 25.24
N ARG A 405 -16.72 7.28 25.45
CA ARG A 405 -15.78 6.56 24.59
C ARG A 405 -16.49 5.65 23.59
N LEU A 406 -17.66 5.16 23.96
CA LEU A 406 -18.45 4.22 23.16
C LEU A 406 -18.98 4.89 21.89
N LEU A 407 -19.59 6.06 22.02
CA LEU A 407 -20.22 6.77 20.90
C LEU A 407 -19.23 7.14 19.78
N PRO A 408 -18.06 7.76 20.05
CA PRO A 408 -17.04 7.96 19.02
C PRO A 408 -16.54 6.66 18.40
N ALA A 409 -16.35 5.61 19.19
CA ALA A 409 -15.88 4.32 18.68
C ALA A 409 -16.90 3.68 17.71
N ILE A 410 -18.20 3.78 18.02
CA ILE A 410 -19.28 3.30 17.15
C ILE A 410 -19.23 4.02 15.80
N ILE A 411 -19.17 5.36 15.79
CA ILE A 411 -19.19 6.11 14.53
C ILE A 411 -17.91 5.82 13.74
N GLN A 412 -16.74 5.86 14.37
CA GLN A 412 -15.47 5.57 13.70
C GLN A 412 -15.49 4.17 13.06
N LYS A 413 -15.92 3.14 13.79
CA LYS A 413 -15.98 1.77 13.28
C LYS A 413 -17.00 1.62 12.18
N THR A 414 -18.13 2.31 12.31
CA THR A 414 -19.15 2.33 11.28
C THR A 414 -18.63 2.98 9.99
N LEU A 415 -17.88 4.07 10.08
CA LEU A 415 -17.22 4.71 8.93
C LEU A 415 -16.21 3.77 8.26
N GLU A 416 -15.37 3.10 9.06
CA GLU A 416 -14.38 2.13 8.57
C GLU A 416 -15.03 0.98 7.78
N VAL A 417 -16.14 0.42 8.29
CA VAL A 417 -16.74 -0.78 7.68
C VAL A 417 -17.65 -0.42 6.49
N THR A 418 -18.33 0.72 6.53
CA THR A 418 -19.24 1.14 5.44
C THR A 418 -18.54 1.95 4.34
N GLY A 419 -17.31 2.43 4.58
CA GLY A 419 -16.60 3.33 3.67
C GLY A 419 -17.20 4.73 3.57
N ALA A 420 -18.09 5.10 4.50
CA ALA A 420 -18.68 6.43 4.57
C ALA A 420 -17.62 7.51 4.87
N GLN A 421 -17.80 8.72 4.34
CA GLN A 421 -16.83 9.81 4.51
C GLN A 421 -17.04 10.60 5.80
N ALA A 422 -18.29 10.69 6.23
CA ALA A 422 -18.67 11.38 7.45
C ALA A 422 -19.86 10.66 8.08
N GLY A 423 -19.97 10.78 9.40
CA GLY A 423 -21.09 10.24 10.15
C GLY A 423 -21.40 11.09 11.37
N CYS A 424 -22.65 11.09 11.80
CA CYS A 424 -23.06 11.69 13.06
C CYS A 424 -23.98 10.74 13.82
N LEU A 425 -23.98 10.91 15.14
CA LEU A 425 -24.96 10.28 16.01
C LEU A 425 -25.79 11.35 16.69
N LEU A 426 -27.11 11.25 16.52
CA LEU A 426 -28.11 12.12 17.14
C LEU A 426 -28.75 11.36 18.30
N LEU A 427 -28.72 11.91 19.51
CA LEU A 427 -29.42 11.35 20.67
C LEU A 427 -30.68 12.16 20.96
N LEU A 428 -31.83 11.48 21.07
CA LEU A 428 -33.14 12.09 21.27
C LEU A 428 -33.51 12.08 22.77
N ASN A 429 -33.51 13.24 23.42
CA ASN A 429 -33.95 13.37 24.81
C ASN A 429 -35.39 13.88 24.91
N ARG A 430 -36.31 13.09 25.48
CA ARG A 430 -37.73 13.44 25.65
C ARG A 430 -38.07 14.20 26.93
N GLN A 431 -37.14 14.34 27.89
CA GLN A 431 -37.46 14.97 29.18
C GLN A 431 -37.37 16.51 29.20
N LYS A 432 -36.78 17.14 28.16
CA LYS A 432 -36.55 18.60 28.12
C LYS A 432 -37.08 19.32 26.88
N GLY A 433 -37.89 18.66 26.05
CA GLY A 433 -38.57 19.32 24.94
C GLY A 433 -37.73 19.58 23.69
N THR A 434 -36.44 19.89 23.75
CA THR A 434 -35.63 20.23 22.54
C THR A 434 -34.11 20.18 22.73
N GLU A 435 -33.54 19.24 23.49
CA GLU A 435 -32.07 19.10 23.54
C GLU A 435 -31.63 17.81 22.83
N GLU A 436 -31.17 17.99 21.59
CA GLU A 436 -30.46 16.98 20.78
C GLU A 436 -28.97 17.05 21.12
N GLU A 437 -28.38 15.96 21.62
CA GLU A 437 -26.92 15.85 21.66
C GLU A 437 -26.45 15.30 20.31
N ILE A 438 -25.72 16.14 19.57
CA ILE A 438 -25.11 15.78 18.29
C ILE A 438 -23.64 15.48 18.52
N TYR A 439 -23.24 14.22 18.31
CA TYR A 439 -21.85 13.82 18.37
C TYR A 439 -21.24 13.75 16.96
N TYR A 440 -20.15 14.50 16.74
CA TYR A 440 -19.45 14.61 15.46
C TYR A 440 -18.00 14.08 15.55
N PRO A 441 -17.67 12.97 14.88
CA PRO A 441 -16.32 12.74 14.40
C PRO A 441 -16.31 13.04 12.89
N HIS A 442 -15.72 14.20 12.57
CA HIS A 442 -15.42 14.70 11.23
C HIS A 442 -16.57 15.49 10.55
N SER A 443 -16.39 16.81 10.59
CA SER A 443 -17.33 17.86 10.21
C SER A 443 -17.64 17.92 8.72
N PHE A 444 -18.89 17.64 8.36
CA PHE A 444 -19.58 18.16 7.18
C PHE A 444 -21.01 18.54 7.60
N PRO A 445 -21.61 19.61 7.06
CA PRO A 445 -23.00 19.92 7.31
C PRO A 445 -23.89 18.77 6.82
N ILE A 446 -24.79 18.30 7.68
CA ILE A 446 -25.86 17.38 7.30
C ILE A 446 -26.98 18.25 6.77
N HIS A 447 -27.32 18.06 5.51
CA HIS A 447 -28.33 18.86 4.83
C HIS A 447 -29.74 18.25 4.94
N PHE A 448 -29.85 17.04 5.51
CA PHE A 448 -31.13 16.36 5.72
C PHE A 448 -31.96 16.95 6.86
N SER A 449 -33.25 17.22 6.60
CA SER A 449 -34.22 17.63 7.63
C SER A 449 -34.47 16.51 8.65
N LEU A 450 -34.24 16.81 9.94
CA LEU A 450 -34.56 15.94 11.08
C LEU A 450 -36.02 15.46 11.07
N ASP A 451 -36.97 16.37 10.79
CA ASP A 451 -38.40 16.05 10.72
C ASP A 451 -38.71 15.01 9.64
N PHE A 452 -38.05 15.13 8.48
CA PHE A 452 -38.20 14.16 7.39
C PHE A 452 -37.66 12.78 7.80
N MET A 453 -36.49 12.73 8.45
CA MET A 453 -35.89 11.48 8.92
C MET A 453 -36.75 10.80 9.98
N GLN A 454 -37.23 11.56 10.97
CA GLN A 454 -38.10 11.02 12.01
C GLN A 454 -39.42 10.49 11.43
N LYS A 455 -40.02 11.22 10.48
CA LYS A 455 -41.23 10.77 9.78
C LYS A 455 -40.98 9.49 8.99
N LYS A 456 -39.87 9.38 8.27
CA LYS A 456 -39.53 8.17 7.50
C LYS A 456 -39.18 6.99 8.42
N LEU A 457 -38.44 7.20 9.50
CA LEU A 457 -38.12 6.18 10.51
C LEU A 457 -39.34 5.73 11.35
N SER A 458 -40.44 6.49 11.31
CA SER A 458 -41.73 6.04 11.86
C SER A 458 -42.40 4.98 10.98
N GLN A 459 -42.09 4.97 9.68
CA GLN A 459 -42.62 4.03 8.68
C GLN A 459 -41.63 2.87 8.43
N GLU A 460 -40.33 3.17 8.41
CA GLU A 460 -39.24 2.22 8.16
C GLU A 460 -38.44 1.97 9.44
N THR A 461 -38.82 0.91 10.16
CA THR A 461 -38.30 0.62 11.51
C THR A 461 -36.84 0.20 11.57
N LYS A 462 -36.26 -0.23 10.44
CA LYS A 462 -34.88 -0.72 10.32
C LYS A 462 -33.90 0.32 9.76
N GLY A 463 -34.34 1.55 9.54
CA GLY A 463 -33.56 2.56 8.81
C GLY A 463 -33.73 2.43 7.30
N PHE A 464 -32.99 3.25 6.56
CA PHE A 464 -33.11 3.33 5.11
C PHE A 464 -31.82 3.82 4.45
N VAL A 465 -31.68 3.47 3.17
CA VAL A 465 -30.62 3.95 2.28
C VAL A 465 -31.20 5.01 1.37
N TYR A 466 -30.49 6.13 1.22
CA TYR A 466 -30.80 7.15 0.23
C TYR A 466 -29.69 7.19 -0.82
N PRO A 467 -29.92 6.75 -2.07
CA PRO A 467 -28.87 6.64 -3.09
C PRO A 467 -28.55 7.97 -3.82
N GLY A 468 -29.18 9.08 -3.43
CA GLY A 468 -28.84 10.42 -3.91
C GLY A 468 -29.54 10.91 -5.18
N LYS A 469 -30.60 10.24 -5.70
CA LYS A 469 -31.21 10.62 -7.00
C LYS A 469 -32.73 10.58 -7.11
N GLU A 470 -33.50 10.36 -6.03
CA GLU A 470 -34.97 10.33 -6.11
C GLU A 470 -35.63 11.15 -4.98
N ASP A 471 -36.48 12.10 -5.36
CA ASP A 471 -37.39 12.88 -4.51
C ASP A 471 -36.83 13.51 -3.22
N ALA A 472 -35.69 14.21 -3.28
CA ALA A 472 -35.30 15.16 -2.23
C ALA A 472 -35.77 16.60 -2.58
N PRO A 473 -36.14 17.42 -1.56
CA PRO A 473 -36.38 18.84 -1.73
C PRO A 473 -35.18 19.53 -2.39
N GLN A 474 -35.46 20.50 -3.25
CA GLN A 474 -34.52 21.15 -4.17
C GLN A 474 -33.22 21.62 -3.49
N GLU A 475 -32.11 20.92 -3.79
CA GLU A 475 -30.67 21.35 -3.88
C GLU A 475 -29.66 20.20 -3.62
N GLU A 476 -30.08 18.96 -3.29
CA GLU A 476 -29.20 17.92 -2.73
C GLU A 476 -29.06 16.62 -3.55
N SER A 477 -28.83 16.69 -4.86
CA SER A 477 -28.91 15.51 -5.76
C SER A 477 -27.62 14.68 -5.95
N GLU A 478 -26.62 14.78 -5.09
CA GLU A 478 -25.33 14.05 -5.27
C GLU A 478 -24.81 13.32 -4.02
N VAL A 479 -25.48 13.43 -2.87
CA VAL A 479 -25.05 12.81 -1.61
C VAL A 479 -25.86 11.55 -1.33
N SER A 480 -25.17 10.42 -1.11
CA SER A 480 -25.79 9.20 -0.62
C SER A 480 -25.77 9.16 0.91
N TYR A 481 -26.87 8.74 1.51
CA TYR A 481 -27.01 8.60 2.96
C TYR A 481 -27.33 7.16 3.36
N LEU A 482 -26.76 6.72 4.48
CA LEU A 482 -27.15 5.50 5.17
C LEU A 482 -27.60 5.87 6.57
N ILE A 483 -28.88 5.60 6.88
CA ILE A 483 -29.52 6.07 8.10
C ILE A 483 -30.04 4.86 8.88
N SER A 484 -29.62 4.72 10.14
CA SER A 484 -30.07 3.65 11.02
C SER A 484 -30.54 4.17 12.38
N PRO A 485 -31.71 3.71 12.87
CA PRO A 485 -32.24 4.11 14.16
C PRO A 485 -31.57 3.36 15.31
N LEU A 486 -31.33 4.06 16.42
CA LEU A 486 -30.99 3.46 17.71
C LEU A 486 -32.30 3.25 18.47
N ARG A 487 -32.74 1.99 18.58
CA ARG A 487 -33.98 1.62 19.26
C ARG A 487 -33.72 0.71 20.45
N PHE A 488 -34.27 1.08 21.60
CA PHE A 488 -34.31 0.25 22.80
C PHE A 488 -35.77 0.13 23.26
N GLU A 489 -36.23 -1.09 23.54
CA GLU A 489 -37.63 -1.39 23.90
C GLU A 489 -38.67 -0.71 22.98
N ASN A 490 -38.40 -0.74 21.67
CA ASN A 490 -39.22 -0.14 20.62
C ASN A 490 -39.34 1.39 20.65
N GLN A 491 -38.58 2.07 21.52
CA GLN A 491 -38.44 3.52 21.56
C GLN A 491 -37.23 3.97 20.75
N LEU A 492 -37.39 4.98 19.88
CA LEU A 492 -36.28 5.62 19.18
C LEU A 492 -35.49 6.50 20.18
N LYS A 493 -34.26 6.09 20.48
CA LYS A 493 -33.33 6.79 21.38
C LYS A 493 -32.34 7.67 20.62
N GLY A 494 -32.09 7.38 19.36
CA GLY A 494 -31.18 8.15 18.53
C GLY A 494 -31.19 7.74 17.06
N ILE A 495 -30.41 8.44 16.25
CA ILE A 495 -30.28 8.22 14.81
C ILE A 495 -28.80 8.30 14.45
N LEU A 496 -28.28 7.23 13.83
CA LEU A 496 -26.95 7.21 13.22
C LEU A 496 -27.10 7.52 11.74
N ILE A 497 -26.41 8.57 11.29
CA ILE A 497 -26.45 9.04 9.90
C ILE A 497 -25.04 8.96 9.35
N LEU A 498 -24.88 8.29 8.22
CA LEU A 498 -23.64 8.29 7.44
C LEU A 498 -23.89 8.92 6.08
N GLN A 499 -22.87 9.58 5.54
CA GLN A 499 -22.96 10.20 4.22
C GLN A 499 -21.70 10.01 3.37
N THR A 500 -21.90 10.06 2.06
CA THR A 500 -20.83 10.18 1.07
C THR A 500 -21.28 10.98 -0.14
N SER A 501 -20.39 11.82 -0.66
CA SER A 501 -20.52 12.52 -1.94
C SER A 501 -19.62 11.94 -3.04
N LEU A 502 -18.80 10.92 -2.74
CA LEU A 502 -17.83 10.36 -3.68
C LEU A 502 -18.45 9.42 -4.71
N LEU A 503 -19.51 8.70 -4.32
CA LEU A 503 -20.13 7.66 -5.12
C LEU A 503 -21.64 7.64 -4.87
N SER A 504 -22.44 7.99 -5.88
CA SER A 504 -23.89 7.81 -5.82
C SER A 504 -24.24 6.32 -5.77
N GLY A 505 -24.97 5.88 -4.75
CA GLY A 505 -25.33 4.48 -4.56
C GLY A 505 -24.22 3.61 -3.95
N LEU A 506 -23.30 4.20 -3.19
CA LEU A 506 -22.29 3.43 -2.43
C LEU A 506 -22.93 2.44 -1.44
N PHE A 507 -24.01 2.88 -0.78
CA PHE A 507 -24.66 2.11 0.26
C PHE A 507 -25.68 1.14 -0.33
N GLU A 508 -25.63 -0.11 0.15
CA GLU A 508 -26.58 -1.18 -0.19
C GLU A 508 -27.42 -1.56 1.05
N ALA A 509 -28.51 -2.31 0.84
CA ALA A 509 -29.35 -2.81 1.93
C ALA A 509 -28.56 -3.69 2.93
N THR A 510 -27.51 -4.36 2.48
CA THR A 510 -26.62 -5.17 3.35
C THR A 510 -25.82 -4.30 4.32
N ASP A 511 -25.49 -3.07 3.93
CA ASP A 511 -24.77 -2.14 4.82
C ASP A 511 -25.70 -1.63 5.93
N LEU A 512 -27.00 -1.53 5.64
CA LEU A 512 -28.02 -1.23 6.64
C LEU A 512 -28.20 -2.37 7.65
N GLU A 513 -28.16 -3.63 7.21
CA GLU A 513 -28.22 -4.79 8.12
C GLU A 513 -27.04 -4.81 9.09
N LEU A 514 -25.84 -4.54 8.57
CA LEU A 514 -24.63 -4.38 9.36
C LEU A 514 -24.77 -3.20 10.35
N LEU A 515 -25.22 -2.05 9.86
CA LEU A 515 -25.39 -0.85 10.67
C LEU A 515 -26.38 -1.08 11.83
N ASN A 516 -27.41 -1.88 11.59
CA ASN A 516 -28.39 -2.27 12.60
C ASN A 516 -27.78 -3.10 13.75
N VAL A 517 -26.73 -3.88 13.50
CA VAL A 517 -26.01 -4.58 14.58
C VAL A 517 -25.36 -3.56 15.51
N PHE A 518 -24.70 -2.55 14.95
CA PHE A 518 -24.04 -1.50 15.70
C PHE A 518 -25.03 -0.62 16.48
N THR A 519 -26.09 -0.16 15.83
CA THR A 519 -27.09 0.70 16.48
C THR A 519 -27.91 -0.04 17.53
N SER A 520 -28.16 -1.34 17.37
CA SER A 520 -28.84 -2.15 18.39
C SER A 520 -27.99 -2.30 19.66
N GLN A 521 -26.67 -2.50 19.52
CA GLN A 521 -25.78 -2.58 20.68
C GLN A 521 -25.60 -1.22 21.35
N ALA A 522 -25.41 -0.17 20.55
CA ALA A 522 -25.38 1.19 21.05
C ALA A 522 -26.63 1.54 21.85
N ALA A 523 -27.82 1.16 21.35
CA ALA A 523 -29.08 1.40 22.03
C ALA A 523 -29.26 0.61 23.33
N ILE A 524 -28.57 -0.51 23.52
CA ILE A 524 -28.57 -1.26 24.79
C ILE A 524 -27.68 -0.58 25.84
N SER A 525 -26.61 0.07 25.38
CA SER A 525 -25.64 0.76 26.24
C SER A 525 -26.06 2.19 26.62
N LEU A 526 -26.97 2.80 25.85
CA LEU A 526 -27.62 4.10 26.11
C LEU A 526 -28.88 3.91 26.95
#